data_AF-A0A932V9T0-F1
#
_entry.id   AF-A0A932V9T0-F1
#
_cell.length_a   1.000
_cell.length_b   1.000
_cell.length_c   1.000
_cell.angle_alpha   90.00
_cell.angle_beta   90.00
_cell.angle_gamma   90.00
#
_symmetry.space_group_name_H-M   'P 1'
#
loop_
_entity.id
_entity.type
_entity.pdbx_description
1 polymer ?
#
loop_
_entity_poly.entity_id
_entity_poly.type
_entity_poly.pdbx_seq_one_letter_code
_entity_poly.pdbx_strand_id
1 'polypeptide(L)' 'IDGAHVTHTICAGKLLMKDRVLLTLDEEAIAAKAKEAAKRVWQRVQKN' A
#
# COMPACT_ATOMS: atom_id res chain seq x y z
N ILE A 1 4.02 -3.80 20.28
CA ILE A 1 3.29 -4.79 19.45
C ILE A 1 3.20 -4.18 18.06
N ASP A 2 3.79 -4.80 17.05
CA ASP A 2 3.75 -4.32 15.65
C ASP A 2 2.68 -5.06 14.83
N GLY A 3 2.43 -4.59 13.60
CA GLY A 3 1.47 -5.21 12.68
C GLY A 3 2.07 -6.26 11.75
N ALA A 4 3.38 -6.56 11.86
CA ALA A 4 4.06 -7.38 10.87
C ALA A 4 3.65 -8.86 10.93
N HIS A 5 3.12 -9.33 12.06
CA HIS A 5 2.71 -10.71 12.26
C HIS A 5 1.32 -11.05 11.68
N VAL A 6 0.57 -10.07 11.17
CA VAL A 6 -0.76 -10.32 10.58
C VAL A 6 -0.62 -11.06 9.25
N THR A 7 -1.35 -12.17 9.10
CA THR A 7 -1.36 -12.98 7.88
C THR A 7 -2.70 -12.93 7.14
N HIS A 8 -3.78 -12.57 7.82
CA HIS A 8 -5.14 -12.49 7.27
C HIS A 8 -5.85 -11.23 7.75
N THR A 9 -6.60 -10.59 6.85
CA THR A 9 -7.40 -9.40 7.17
C THR A 9 -8.80 -9.55 6.60
N ILE A 10 -9.82 -9.44 7.46
CA ILE A 10 -11.24 -9.45 7.09
C ILE A 10 -11.86 -8.13 7.54
N CYS A 11 -12.64 -7.49 6.66
CA CYS A 11 -13.40 -6.29 6.98
C CYS A 11 -14.82 -6.43 6.44
N ALA A 12 -15.83 -6.19 7.28
CA ALA A 12 -17.25 -6.30 6.91
C ALA A 12 -17.61 -7.63 6.20
N GLY A 13 -17.05 -8.75 6.67
CA GLY A 13 -17.26 -10.07 6.07
C GLY A 13 -16.47 -10.36 4.79
N LYS A 14 -15.65 -9.41 4.31
CA LYS A 14 -14.81 -9.59 3.11
C LYS A 14 -13.35 -9.88 3.47
N LEU A 15 -12.78 -10.92 2.89
CA LEU A 15 -11.36 -11.23 2.98
C LEU A 15 -10.56 -10.27 2.09
N LEU A 16 -9.75 -9.42 2.71
CA LEU A 16 -8.92 -8.42 2.03
C LEU A 16 -7.49 -8.92 1.80
N MET A 17 -6.98 -9.73 2.74
CA MET A 17 -5.64 -10.33 2.70
C MET A 17 -5.72 -11.76 3.22
N LYS A 18 -5.04 -12.70 2.54
CA LYS A 18 -4.92 -14.11 2.93
C LYS A 18 -3.49 -14.57 2.76
N ASP A 19 -2.91 -15.22 3.76
CA ASP A 19 -1.52 -15.71 3.71
C ASP A 19 -0.52 -14.63 3.24
N ARG A 20 -0.72 -13.39 3.70
CA ARG A 20 0.04 -12.19 3.31
C ARG A 20 -0.10 -11.73 1.85
N VAL A 21 -1.06 -12.28 1.11
CA VAL A 21 -1.40 -11.86 -0.25
C VAL A 21 -2.63 -10.97 -0.21
N LEU A 22 -2.54 -9.76 -0.76
CA LEU A 22 -3.68 -8.85 -0.93
C LEU A 22 -4.59 -9.36 -2.05
N LEU A 23 -5.89 -9.48 -1.77
CA LEU A 23 -6.87 -10.05 -2.70
C LEU A 23 -7.64 -8.99 -3.50
N THR A 24 -7.47 -7.71 -3.16
CA THR A 24 -8.33 -6.62 -3.66
C THR A 24 -7.57 -5.46 -4.28
N LEU A 25 -6.24 -5.49 -4.23
CA LEU A 25 -5.36 -4.41 -4.66
C LEU A 25 -4.22 -4.98 -5.51
N ASP A 26 -3.79 -4.20 -6.50
CA ASP A 26 -2.58 -4.47 -7.27
C ASP A 26 -1.40 -3.74 -6.63
N GLU A 27 -0.57 -4.50 -5.92
CA GLU A 27 0.55 -3.95 -5.15
C GLU A 27 1.59 -3.27 -6.04
N GLU A 28 1.89 -3.86 -7.19
CA GLU A 28 2.91 -3.35 -8.12
C GLU A 28 2.46 -2.02 -8.74
N ALA A 29 1.22 -1.97 -9.23
CA ALA A 29 0.66 -0.75 -9.82
C ALA A 29 0.55 0.38 -8.79
N ILE A 30 0.18 0.06 -7.54
CA ILE A 30 0.11 1.04 -6.45
C ILE A 30 1.52 1.55 -6.11
N ALA A 31 2.49 0.65 -5.95
CA ALA A 31 3.87 1.02 -5.63
C ALA A 31 4.49 1.91 -6.74
N ALA A 32 4.24 1.59 -8.01
CA ALA A 32 4.69 2.40 -9.14
C ALA A 32 4.08 3.81 -9.09
N LYS A 33 2.76 3.91 -8.92
CA LYS A 33 2.06 5.20 -8.80
C LYS A 33 2.53 6.02 -7.59
N ALA A 34 2.77 5.36 -6.46
CA ALA A 34 3.27 6.01 -5.24
C ALA A 34 4.68 6.59 -5.45
N LYS A 35 5.59 5.86 -6.11
CA LYS A 35 6.92 6.37 -6.46
C LYS A 35 6.84 7.62 -7.34
N GLU A 36 5.98 7.62 -8.35
CA GLU A 36 5.78 8.80 -9.21
C GLU A 36 5.18 9.99 -8.44
N ALA A 37 4.23 9.73 -7.53
CA ALA A 37 3.70 10.77 -6.66
C ALA A 37 4.77 11.36 -5.74
N ALA A 38 5.62 10.53 -5.14
CA ALA A 38 6.70 10.97 -4.27
C ALA A 38 7.68 11.90 -5.00
N LYS A 39 8.06 11.58 -6.25
CA LYS A 39 8.91 12.46 -7.08
C LYS A 39 8.30 13.85 -7.25
N ARG A 40 7.00 13.92 -7.57
CA ARG A 40 6.29 15.20 -7.72
C ARG A 40 6.23 15.99 -6.42
N VAL A 41 6.07 15.32 -5.28
CA VAL A 41 6.09 15.97 -3.96
C VAL A 41 7.47 16.57 -3.69
N TRP A 42 8.55 15.80 -3.89
CA TRP A 42 9.91 16.29 -3.68
C TRP A 42 10.28 17.45 -4.58
N GLN A 43 9.87 17.45 -5.84
CA GLN A 43 10.07 18.58 -6.75
C GLN A 43 9.38 19.86 -6.26
N ARG A 44 8.24 19.76 -5.57
CA ARG A 44 7.55 20.92 -4.99
C ARG A 44 8.29 21.43 -3.76
N VAL A 45 8.74 20.53 -2.90
CA VAL A 45 9.52 20.87 -1.69
C VAL A 45 10.84 21.55 -2.06
N GLN A 46 11.52 21.12 -3.12
CA GLN A 46 12.80 21.70 -3.57
C GLN A 46 12.69 23.04 -4.30
N LYS A 47 11.50 23.38 -4.81
CA LYS A 47 11.26 24.65 -5.53
C LYS A 47 10.82 25.79 -4.60
N ASN A 48 10.50 25.46 -3.35
CA ASN A 48 10.25 26.40 -2.27
C ASN A 48 11.50 26.56 -1.41
#